data_AF-A0A1F5TRT1-F1
#
_entry.id   AF-A0A1F5TRT1-F1
#
_cell.length_a   1.000
_cell.length_b   1.000
_cell.length_c   1.000
_cell.angle_alpha   90.00
_cell.angle_beta   90.00
_cell.angle_gamma   90.00
#
_symmetry.space_group_name_H-M   'P 1'
#
loop_
_entity.id
_entity.type
_entity.pdbx_description
1 polymer ?
#
loop_
_entity_poly.entity_id
_entity_poly.type
_entity_poly.pdbx_seq_one_letter_code
_entity_poly.pdbx_strand_id
1 'polypeptide(L)'
;MSNNDQEFDEEEAADRLQQEKNKSQSALKEVVADVATAPVRIGTSNLLRSAWLSFFSVVGFIFIGLPYINLHAFGHFIMPSFFANLGEEWVPGSVKQFAGSLGQGSIWLTIIEWIALIVLDIAVLIIIIVSLMTIFIIFDIAHGWFGFFLDIYLKLKGAVS
;
A
#
# COMPACT_ATOMS: atom_id res chain seq x y z
N MET A 1 -16.43 -26.50 54.11
CA MET A 1 -16.03 -25.55 53.07
C MET A 1 -15.44 -24.36 53.79
N SER A 2 -14.17 -24.07 53.52
CA SER A 2 -13.36 -23.10 54.26
C SER A 2 -13.62 -21.69 53.70
N ASN A 3 -13.55 -20.66 54.54
CA ASN A 3 -13.77 -19.26 54.16
C ASN A 3 -12.83 -18.80 53.02
N ASN A 4 -11.66 -19.45 52.89
CA ASN A 4 -10.67 -19.17 51.84
C ASN A 4 -11.10 -19.63 50.43
N ASP A 5 -11.98 -20.62 50.33
CA ASP A 5 -12.41 -21.14 49.02
C ASP A 5 -13.43 -20.18 48.36
N GLN A 6 -14.24 -19.49 49.17
CA GLN A 6 -15.22 -18.49 48.68
C GLN A 6 -14.56 -17.16 48.27
N GLU A 7 -13.52 -16.73 48.98
CA GLU A 7 -12.80 -15.49 48.68
C GLU A 7 -12.00 -15.59 47.37
N PHE A 8 -11.46 -16.78 47.07
CA PHE A 8 -10.77 -17.07 45.81
C PHE A 8 -11.71 -17.08 44.59
N ASP A 9 -12.92 -17.64 44.75
CA ASP A 9 -13.94 -17.67 43.69
C ASP A 9 -14.52 -16.27 43.40
N GLU A 10 -14.62 -15.40 44.41
CA GLU A 10 -15.08 -14.01 44.25
C GLU A 10 -14.04 -13.11 43.58
N GLU A 11 -12.75 -13.30 43.87
CA GLU A 11 -11.64 -12.57 43.24
C GLU A 11 -11.50 -12.92 41.74
N GLU A 12 -11.60 -14.21 41.38
CA GLU A 12 -11.57 -14.62 39.97
C GLU A 12 -12.79 -14.11 39.18
N ALA A 13 -13.97 -14.08 39.82
CA ALA A 13 -15.18 -13.52 39.22
C ALA A 13 -15.08 -12.00 39.01
N ALA A 14 -14.47 -11.28 39.95
CA ALA A 14 -14.22 -9.84 39.84
C ALA A 14 -13.22 -9.51 38.73
N ASP A 15 -12.13 -10.29 38.61
CA ASP A 15 -11.13 -10.12 37.55
C ASP A 15 -11.70 -10.36 36.16
N ARG A 16 -12.53 -11.40 35.98
CA ARG A 16 -13.23 -11.68 34.71
C ARG A 16 -14.18 -10.54 34.32
N LEU A 17 -14.96 -10.01 35.27
CA LEU A 17 -15.85 -8.87 35.04
C LEU A 17 -15.07 -7.60 34.66
N GLN A 18 -13.90 -7.38 35.26
CA GLN A 18 -13.04 -6.26 34.93
C GLN A 18 -12.39 -6.43 33.55
N GLN A 19 -11.99 -7.65 33.18
CA GLN A 19 -11.50 -7.99 31.84
C GLN A 19 -12.56 -7.77 30.76
N GLU A 20 -13.81 -8.20 30.99
CA GLU A 20 -14.91 -7.98 30.06
C GLU A 20 -15.28 -6.51 29.91
N LYS A 21 -15.29 -5.75 31.01
CA LYS A 21 -15.48 -4.29 30.97
C LYS A 21 -14.38 -3.60 30.18
N ASN A 22 -13.11 -3.97 30.40
CA ASN A 22 -11.98 -3.41 29.67
C ASN A 22 -12.06 -3.73 28.18
N LYS A 23 -12.44 -4.97 27.82
CA LYS A 23 -12.61 -5.42 26.43
C LYS A 23 -13.80 -4.73 25.75
N SER A 24 -14.89 -4.50 26.48
CA SER A 24 -16.06 -3.76 25.99
C SER A 24 -15.73 -2.27 25.78
N GLN A 25 -15.00 -1.65 26.71
CA GLN A 25 -14.54 -0.27 26.58
C GLN A 25 -13.53 -0.10 25.44
N SER A 26 -12.61 -1.05 25.23
CA SER A 26 -11.69 -1.01 24.10
C SER A 26 -12.43 -1.15 22.77
N ALA A 27 -13.40 -2.06 22.67
CA ALA A 27 -14.25 -2.21 21.48
C ALA A 27 -15.07 -0.94 21.21
N LEU A 28 -15.62 -0.29 22.24
CA LEU A 28 -16.34 0.97 22.08
C LEU A 28 -15.42 2.09 21.56
N LYS A 29 -14.20 2.20 22.11
CA LYS A 29 -13.22 3.19 21.65
C LYS A 29 -12.82 2.97 20.19
N GLU A 30 -12.67 1.72 19.79
CA GLU A 30 -12.38 1.33 18.41
C GLU A 30 -13.53 1.73 17.47
N VAL A 31 -14.78 1.46 17.86
CA VAL A 31 -15.97 1.87 17.09
C VAL A 31 -16.06 3.40 16.97
N VAL A 32 -15.82 4.15 18.05
CA VAL A 32 -15.85 5.62 18.01
C VAL A 32 -14.72 6.17 17.13
N ALA A 33 -13.53 5.57 17.20
CA ALA A 33 -12.41 5.95 16.33
C ALA A 33 -12.72 5.69 14.86
N ASP A 34 -13.31 4.53 14.53
CA ASP A 34 -13.65 4.15 13.16
C ASP A 34 -14.76 5.06 12.58
N VAL A 35 -15.74 5.46 13.40
CA VAL A 35 -16.76 6.45 13.00
C VAL A 35 -16.14 7.83 12.74
N ALA A 36 -15.16 8.24 13.54
CA ALA A 36 -14.50 9.53 13.36
C ALA A 36 -13.61 9.58 12.10
N THR A 37 -12.96 8.46 11.74
CA THR A 37 -12.07 8.39 10.56
C THR A 37 -12.77 7.95 9.29
N ALA A 38 -13.99 7.42 9.37
CA ALA A 38 -14.82 7.02 8.23
C ALA A 38 -14.87 8.02 7.05
N PRO A 39 -15.14 9.33 7.24
CA PRO A 39 -15.19 10.27 6.12
C PRO A 39 -13.83 10.44 5.43
N VAL A 40 -12.74 10.42 6.21
CA VAL A 40 -11.38 10.50 5.67
C VAL A 40 -11.07 9.25 4.88
N ARG A 41 -11.40 8.06 5.41
CA ARG A 41 -11.20 6.77 4.74
C ARG A 41 -11.99 6.66 3.43
N ILE A 42 -13.19 7.22 3.36
CA ILE A 42 -13.97 7.32 2.12
C ILE A 42 -13.26 8.25 1.11
N GLY A 43 -12.78 9.40 1.58
CA GLY A 43 -12.05 10.35 0.75
C GLY A 43 -10.78 9.76 0.14
N THR A 44 -9.93 9.13 0.97
CA THR A 44 -8.69 8.48 0.52
C THR A 44 -8.98 7.30 -0.42
N SER A 45 -10.04 6.52 -0.15
CA SER A 45 -10.49 5.45 -1.04
C SER A 45 -10.94 5.97 -2.42
N ASN A 46 -11.68 7.09 -2.47
CA ASN A 46 -12.09 7.70 -3.73
C ASN A 46 -10.89 8.23 -4.53
N LEU A 47 -9.92 8.84 -3.84
CA LEU A 47 -8.67 9.28 -4.47
C LEU A 47 -7.85 8.09 -4.99
N LEU A 48 -7.79 6.99 -4.24
CA LEU A 48 -7.14 5.75 -4.69
C LEU A 48 -7.80 5.23 -5.97
N ARG A 49 -9.15 5.23 -6.02
CA ARG A 49 -9.88 4.88 -7.23
C ARG A 49 -9.56 5.81 -8.40
N SER A 50 -9.48 7.12 -8.17
CA SER A 50 -9.06 8.09 -9.19
C SER A 50 -7.62 7.85 -9.67
N ALA A 51 -6.72 7.46 -8.76
CA ALA A 51 -5.34 7.12 -9.09
C ALA A 51 -5.28 5.89 -10.00
N TRP A 52 -6.07 4.84 -9.73
CA TRP A 52 -6.22 3.71 -10.66
C TRP A 52 -6.81 4.12 -12.01
N LEU A 53 -7.81 5.01 -12.02
CA LEU A 53 -8.39 5.51 -13.27
C LEU A 53 -7.40 6.34 -14.10
N SER A 54 -6.37 6.91 -13.48
CA SER A 54 -5.31 7.60 -14.21
C SER A 54 -4.49 6.66 -15.10
N PHE A 55 -4.62 5.33 -14.93
CA PHE A 55 -4.02 4.29 -15.79
C PHE A 55 -4.26 4.49 -17.29
N PHE A 56 -5.38 5.11 -17.68
CA PHE A 56 -5.68 5.41 -19.09
C PHE A 56 -4.79 6.50 -19.70
N SER A 57 -3.98 7.21 -18.90
CA SER A 57 -3.01 8.19 -19.35
C SER A 57 -1.62 7.80 -18.87
N VAL A 58 -0.66 7.61 -19.79
CA VAL A 58 0.73 7.27 -19.43
C VAL A 58 1.33 8.32 -18.49
N VAL A 59 1.10 9.61 -18.78
CA VAL A 59 1.61 10.72 -17.94
C VAL A 59 0.87 10.75 -16.60
N GLY A 60 -0.45 10.61 -16.60
CA GLY A 60 -1.25 10.61 -15.37
C GLY A 60 -0.86 9.46 -14.44
N PHE A 61 -0.72 8.26 -15.00
CA PHE A 61 -0.42 7.07 -14.24
C PHE A 61 1.00 7.06 -13.69
N ILE A 62 2.02 7.30 -14.52
CA ILE A 62 3.42 7.19 -14.08
C ILE A 62 3.78 8.28 -13.07
N PHE A 63 3.34 9.52 -13.29
CA PHE A 63 3.77 10.66 -12.46
C PHE A 63 2.87 10.95 -11.26
N ILE A 64 1.59 10.56 -11.30
CA ILE A 64 0.61 10.93 -10.27
C ILE A 64 -0.06 9.68 -9.69
N GLY A 65 -0.60 8.80 -10.54
CA GLY A 65 -1.35 7.62 -10.13
C GLY A 65 -0.54 6.64 -9.31
N LEU A 66 0.55 6.11 -9.88
CA LEU A 66 1.41 5.11 -9.26
C LEU A 66 2.06 5.64 -7.96
N PRO A 67 2.60 6.87 -7.90
CA PRO A 67 3.08 7.44 -6.62
C PRO A 67 1.97 7.54 -5.56
N TYR A 68 0.75 7.91 -5.94
CA TYR A 68 -0.37 7.97 -4.99
C TYR A 68 -0.78 6.58 -4.51
N ILE A 69 -0.85 5.58 -5.39
CA ILE A 69 -1.16 4.20 -5.02
C ILE A 69 -0.13 3.66 -4.00
N ASN A 70 1.16 3.91 -4.26
CA ASN A 70 2.24 3.54 -3.33
C ASN A 70 2.16 4.30 -2.00
N LEU A 71 1.89 5.61 -2.03
CA LEU A 71 1.68 6.41 -0.83
C LEU A 71 0.48 5.91 -0.01
N HIS A 72 -0.62 5.54 -0.68
CA HIS A 72 -1.82 5.03 -0.04
C HIS A 72 -1.57 3.67 0.60
N ALA A 73 -0.90 2.75 -0.10
CA ALA A 73 -0.53 1.44 0.43
C ALA A 73 0.38 1.57 1.67
N PHE A 74 1.36 2.47 1.63
CA PHE A 74 2.21 2.80 2.78
C PHE A 74 1.43 3.51 3.90
N GLY A 75 0.52 4.42 3.54
CA GLY A 75 -0.37 5.11 4.47
C GLY A 75 -1.28 4.14 5.23
N HIS A 76 -1.79 3.11 4.56
CA HIS A 76 -2.54 2.04 5.20
C HIS A 76 -1.69 1.23 6.18
N PHE A 77 -0.42 0.95 5.85
CA PHE A 77 0.50 0.26 6.74
C PHE A 77 0.76 1.03 8.05
N ILE A 78 0.88 2.37 7.99
CA ILE A 78 1.10 3.21 9.19
C ILE A 78 -0.22 3.51 9.92
N MET A 79 -1.27 3.83 9.17
CA MET A 79 -2.52 4.40 9.64
C MET A 79 -3.73 3.69 9.00
N PRO A 80 -4.00 2.43 9.37
CA PRO A 80 -5.05 1.62 8.76
C PRO A 80 -6.47 2.19 8.96
N SER A 81 -6.68 3.05 9.97
CA SER A 81 -7.96 3.71 10.22
C SER A 81 -8.31 4.80 9.19
N PHE A 82 -7.31 5.37 8.50
CA PHE A 82 -7.49 6.49 7.56
C PHE A 82 -7.43 6.07 6.09
N PHE A 83 -6.83 4.92 5.79
CA PHE A 83 -6.63 4.42 4.43
C PHE A 83 -7.29 3.04 4.31
N ALA A 84 -8.02 2.80 3.23
CA ALA A 84 -8.54 1.47 2.92
C ALA A 84 -7.41 0.55 2.41
N ASN A 85 -7.59 -0.78 2.51
CA ASN A 85 -6.76 -1.71 1.74
C ASN A 85 -6.89 -1.41 0.24
N LEU A 86 -5.92 -1.86 -0.55
CA LEU A 86 -6.05 -1.85 -1.99
C LEU A 86 -7.23 -2.76 -2.39
N GLY A 87 -7.91 -2.51 -3.50
CA GLY A 87 -9.05 -3.32 -3.94
C GLY A 87 -10.37 -3.01 -3.22
N GLU A 88 -10.35 -2.55 -1.97
CA GLU A 88 -11.55 -2.19 -1.20
C GLU A 88 -12.37 -1.06 -1.84
N GLU A 89 -11.74 -0.21 -2.65
CA GLU A 89 -12.38 0.90 -3.38
C GLU A 89 -13.33 0.43 -4.50
N TRP A 90 -13.22 -0.83 -4.91
CA TRP A 90 -14.08 -1.45 -5.93
C TRP A 90 -15.23 -2.24 -5.35
N VAL A 91 -15.21 -2.51 -4.03
CA VAL A 91 -16.26 -3.26 -3.34
C VAL A 91 -17.39 -2.31 -2.93
N PRO A 92 -18.64 -2.53 -3.38
CA PRO A 92 -19.77 -1.71 -2.96
C PRO A 92 -20.02 -1.85 -1.46
N GLY A 93 -20.38 -0.75 -0.79
CA GLY A 93 -20.49 -0.69 0.68
C GLY A 93 -21.43 -1.71 1.31
N SER A 94 -22.43 -2.20 0.58
CA SER A 94 -23.35 -3.26 1.01
C SER A 94 -22.68 -4.63 1.16
N VAL A 95 -21.67 -4.94 0.34
CA VAL A 95 -20.91 -6.21 0.40
C VAL A 95 -19.83 -6.15 1.48
N LYS A 96 -19.34 -4.95 1.78
CA LYS A 96 -18.27 -4.71 2.76
C LYS A 96 -18.67 -5.04 4.19
N GLN A 97 -19.94 -4.78 4.57
CA GLN A 97 -20.50 -5.18 5.86
C GLN A 97 -20.58 -6.71 6.04
N PHE A 98 -20.78 -7.44 4.94
CA PHE A 98 -20.85 -8.90 4.98
C PHE A 98 -19.45 -9.54 5.01
N ALA A 99 -18.49 -8.96 4.27
CA ALA A 99 -17.10 -9.40 4.23
C ALA A 99 -16.39 -9.27 5.59
N GLY A 100 -16.74 -8.27 6.41
CA GLY A 100 -16.23 -8.12 7.78
C GLY A 100 -16.53 -9.29 8.72
N SER A 101 -17.48 -10.18 8.37
CA SER A 101 -17.82 -11.38 9.14
C SER A 101 -17.01 -12.63 8.78
N LEU A 102 -16.30 -12.63 7.64
CA LEU A 102 -15.51 -13.75 7.14
C LEU A 102 -14.01 -13.51 7.35
N GLY A 103 -13.57 -13.58 8.61
CA GLY A 103 -12.21 -13.28 9.07
C GLY A 103 -11.06 -14.15 8.52
N GLN A 104 -11.26 -14.96 7.47
CA GLN A 104 -10.24 -15.82 6.87
C GLN A 104 -9.91 -15.51 5.40
N GLY A 105 -10.70 -14.67 4.73
CA GLY A 105 -10.46 -14.27 3.33
C GLY A 105 -9.57 -13.04 3.16
N SER A 106 -9.38 -12.24 4.21
CA SER A 106 -8.75 -10.91 4.10
C SER A 106 -7.24 -10.97 3.88
N ILE A 107 -6.52 -11.84 4.58
CA ILE A 107 -5.04 -11.85 4.55
C ILE A 107 -4.50 -12.24 3.18
N TRP A 108 -5.09 -13.25 2.54
CA TRP A 108 -4.65 -13.72 1.22
C TRP A 108 -4.90 -12.69 0.12
N LEU A 109 -5.99 -11.95 0.21
CA LEU A 109 -6.30 -10.86 -0.72
C LEU A 109 -5.28 -9.72 -0.55
N THR A 110 -4.97 -9.33 0.68
CA THR A 110 -3.93 -8.32 0.96
C THR A 110 -2.57 -8.74 0.42
N ILE A 111 -2.13 -9.99 0.62
CA ILE A 111 -0.83 -10.46 0.09
C ILE A 111 -0.80 -10.39 -1.44
N ILE A 112 -1.87 -10.82 -2.11
CA ILE A 112 -1.97 -10.77 -3.57
C ILE A 112 -1.89 -9.33 -4.08
N GLU A 113 -2.55 -8.39 -3.41
CA GLU A 113 -2.53 -6.97 -3.77
C GLU A 113 -1.10 -6.39 -3.70
N TRP A 114 -0.36 -6.68 -2.63
CA TRP A 114 1.03 -6.23 -2.49
C TRP A 114 1.94 -6.83 -3.56
N ILE A 115 1.78 -8.13 -3.87
CA ILE A 115 2.55 -8.77 -4.95
C ILE A 115 2.22 -8.13 -6.30
N ALA A 116 0.94 -7.88 -6.58
CA ALA A 116 0.52 -7.24 -7.82
C ALA A 116 1.10 -5.82 -7.96
N LEU A 117 1.13 -5.04 -6.86
CA LEU A 117 1.72 -3.71 -6.84
C LEU A 117 3.23 -3.75 -7.11
N ILE A 118 3.97 -4.68 -6.48
CA ILE A 118 5.41 -4.85 -6.71
C ILE A 118 5.70 -5.22 -8.17
N VAL A 119 4.91 -6.15 -8.75
CA VAL A 119 5.05 -6.54 -10.16
C VAL A 119 4.79 -5.35 -11.08
N LEU A 120 3.77 -4.54 -10.76
CA LEU A 120 3.44 -3.33 -11.51
C LEU A 120 4.57 -2.30 -11.45
N ASP A 121 5.16 -2.06 -10.28
CA ASP A 121 6.31 -1.16 -10.10
C ASP A 121 7.53 -1.63 -10.91
N ILE A 122 7.83 -2.93 -10.90
CA ILE A 122 8.92 -3.51 -11.69
C ILE A 122 8.66 -3.32 -13.19
N ALA A 123 7.44 -3.56 -13.65
CA ALA A 123 7.07 -3.35 -15.06
C ALA A 123 7.23 -1.89 -15.48
N VAL A 124 6.79 -0.95 -14.65
CA VAL A 124 6.95 0.49 -14.90
C VAL A 124 8.42 0.88 -14.90
N LEU A 125 9.23 0.35 -13.98
CA LEU A 125 10.67 0.61 -13.94
C LEU A 125 11.37 0.14 -15.23
N ILE A 126 11.03 -1.06 -15.72
CA ILE A 126 11.57 -1.57 -16.99
C ILE A 126 11.20 -0.63 -18.15
N ILE A 127 9.94 -0.18 -18.21
CA ILE A 127 9.49 0.76 -19.25
C ILE A 127 10.30 2.06 -19.19
N ILE A 128 10.49 2.63 -18.00
CA ILE A 128 11.29 3.84 -17.81
C ILE A 128 12.73 3.64 -18.29
N ILE A 129 13.37 2.53 -17.92
CA ILE A 129 14.74 2.21 -18.35
C ILE A 129 14.82 2.11 -19.87
N VAL A 130 13.91 1.36 -20.51
CA VAL A 130 13.87 1.19 -21.96
C VAL A 130 13.64 2.53 -22.67
N SER A 131 12.74 3.37 -22.16
CA SER A 131 12.50 4.72 -22.69
C SER A 131 13.74 5.60 -22.60
N LEU A 132 14.43 5.62 -21.45
CA LEU A 132 15.66 6.38 -21.26
C LEU A 132 16.80 5.87 -22.16
N MET A 133 16.97 4.56 -22.28
CA MET A 133 17.97 3.98 -23.19
C MET A 133 17.69 4.37 -24.64
N THR A 134 16.42 4.36 -25.06
CA THR A 134 16.03 4.76 -26.42
C THR A 134 16.37 6.23 -26.67
N ILE A 135 16.04 7.12 -25.74
CA ILE A 135 16.39 8.56 -25.82
C ILE A 135 17.92 8.73 -25.90
N PHE A 136 18.66 8.01 -25.06
CA PHE A 136 20.12 8.07 -25.03
C PHE A 136 20.73 7.64 -26.36
N ILE A 137 20.27 6.53 -26.95
CA ILE A 137 20.73 6.06 -28.27
C ILE A 137 20.44 7.10 -29.36
N ILE A 138 19.24 7.70 -29.37
CA ILE A 138 18.89 8.75 -30.33
C ILE A 138 19.82 9.96 -30.17
N PHE A 139 20.08 10.38 -28.94
CA PHE A 139 20.96 11.50 -28.64
C PHE A 139 22.40 11.22 -29.10
N ASP A 140 22.88 9.99 -28.87
CA ASP A 140 24.20 9.55 -29.29
C ASP A 140 24.34 9.52 -30.82
N ILE A 141 23.35 8.95 -31.53
CA ILE A 141 23.33 8.96 -33.01
C ILE A 141 23.35 10.40 -33.55
N ALA A 142 22.60 11.30 -32.91
CA ALA A 142 22.49 12.69 -33.36
C ALA A 142 23.74 13.54 -33.11
N HIS A 143 24.46 13.30 -32.00
CA HIS A 143 25.56 14.17 -31.56
C HIS A 143 26.93 13.47 -31.53
N GLY A 144 27.00 12.16 -31.80
CA GLY A 144 28.24 11.37 -31.81
C GLY A 144 28.96 11.32 -30.46
N TRP A 145 28.24 11.54 -29.36
CA TRP A 145 28.84 11.78 -28.05
C TRP A 145 29.62 10.58 -27.53
N PHE A 146 29.07 9.37 -27.71
CA PHE A 146 29.69 8.12 -27.33
C PHE A 146 30.81 7.73 -28.30
N GLY A 147 30.69 8.08 -29.59
CA GLY A 147 31.78 7.96 -30.56
C GLY A 147 33.01 8.77 -30.14
N PHE A 148 32.82 9.98 -29.64
CA PHE A 148 33.89 10.82 -29.09
C PHE A 148 34.55 10.21 -27.83
N PHE A 149 33.76 9.72 -26.87
CA PHE A 149 34.30 9.07 -25.67
C PHE A 149 35.00 7.74 -25.96
N LEU A 150 34.47 6.95 -26.89
CA LEU A 150 35.08 5.69 -27.33
C LEU A 150 36.40 5.98 -28.04
N ASP A 151 36.47 7.01 -28.91
CA ASP A 151 37.70 7.44 -29.57
C ASP A 151 38.76 7.92 -28.56
N ILE A 152 38.37 8.72 -27.56
CA ILE A 152 39.28 9.11 -26.47
C ILE A 152 39.77 7.90 -25.67
N TYR A 153 38.88 6.97 -25.31
CA TYR A 153 39.23 5.77 -24.57
C TYR A 153 40.18 4.87 -25.37
N LEU A 154 39.92 4.69 -26.66
CA LEU A 154 40.77 3.91 -27.56
C LEU A 154 42.13 4.59 -27.79
N LYS A 155 42.18 5.92 -27.92
CA LYS A 155 43.42 6.70 -27.97
C LYS A 155 44.24 6.58 -26.69
N LEU A 156 43.59 6.65 -25.52
CA LEU A 156 44.25 6.45 -24.21
C LEU A 156 44.82 5.04 -24.07
N LYS A 157 44.19 4.03 -24.70
CA LYS A 157 44.70 2.65 -24.74
C LYS A 157 45.66 2.36 -25.88
N GLY A 158 45.98 3.34 -26.74
CA GLY A 158 46.86 3.16 -27.89
C GLY A 158 46.30 2.21 -28.96
N ALA A 159 44.97 1.99 -28.97
CA ALA A 159 44.32 1.07 -29.90
C ALA A 159 44.04 1.71 -31.27
N VAL A 160 44.09 3.05 -31.36
CA VAL A 160 43.89 3.83 -32.59
C VAL A 160 44.84 5.04 -32.54
N SER A 161 45.54 5.33 -33.65
CA SER A 161 46.47 6.47 -33.78
C SER A 161 45.76 7.77 -34.13
#